data_AF-A0A7M1Q1F2-F1
#
_entry.id   AF-A0A7M1Q1F2-F1
#
_cell.length_a   1.000
_cell.length_b   1.000
_cell.length_c   1.000
_cell.angle_alpha   90.00
_cell.angle_beta   90.00
_cell.angle_gamma   90.00
#
_symmetry.space_group_name_H-M   'P 1'
#
loop_
_entity.id
_entity.type
_entity.pdbx_description
1 polymer ?
#
loop_
_entity_poly.entity_id
_entity_poly.type
_entity_poly.pdbx_seq_one_letter_code
_entity_poly.pdbx_strand_id
1 'polypeptide(L)'
;MFLSPRQLQIMQAVVKFYIESGVPVGSRTITKHFNLGVSPATVRNEMADLEEMGLLIQPHVSAGRIPSDLGYRVYVNSLNTKQKPDIESVSRFESEIEQRIVEKEQLLINIAETLSQLTSYATIVSGPYIKACRLKEFALIPVSEKDVIALVVTDNGLTTNKTLHLPNEILAEDIGYINRVLNARLKGRCLNDIKSSEIRQLVSMISEHINNEDKTLMSIIKQVVEVHKTPIVADGIINVLNQPEFKTENKYLQLVEALNAQDILAELLSSENMSTLNISIGKEITNVKMQECSIIKVPYLINDHIAGVIGVLGPKRMTYARVISLLEYVSRRIEDILQD
;
A
#
# COMPACT_ATOMS: atom_id res chain seq x y z
N MET A 1 13.94 22.33 -15.59
CA MET A 1 14.98 21.48 -16.23
C MET A 1 14.52 21.19 -17.65
N PHE A 2 15.31 21.50 -18.66
CA PHE A 2 14.95 21.23 -20.06
C PHE A 2 15.86 20.12 -20.58
N LEU A 3 15.28 18.97 -20.91
CA LEU A 3 15.97 17.86 -21.57
C LEU A 3 15.78 17.98 -23.08
N SER A 4 16.85 17.85 -23.84
CA SER A 4 16.70 17.71 -25.29
C SER A 4 15.98 16.40 -25.63
N PRO A 5 15.28 16.30 -26.77
CA PRO A 5 14.65 15.04 -27.19
C PRO A 5 15.61 13.85 -27.20
N ARG A 6 16.87 14.10 -27.57
CA ARG A 6 17.94 13.09 -27.58
C ARG A 6 18.34 12.67 -26.17
N GLN A 7 18.53 13.63 -25.26
CA GLN A 7 18.85 13.34 -23.86
C GLN A 7 17.74 12.54 -23.20
N LEU A 8 16.48 12.87 -23.47
CA LEU A 8 15.33 12.10 -22.99
C LEU A 8 15.37 10.67 -23.53
N GLN A 9 15.61 10.47 -24.83
CA GLN A 9 15.73 9.13 -25.43
C GLN A 9 16.88 8.31 -24.82
N ILE A 10 18.05 8.93 -24.62
CA ILE A 10 19.21 8.28 -24.00
C ILE A 10 18.89 7.88 -22.55
N MET A 11 18.29 8.80 -21.78
CA MET A 11 17.89 8.51 -20.40
C MET A 11 16.84 7.38 -20.35
N GLN A 12 15.84 7.39 -21.23
CA GLN A 12 14.83 6.32 -21.32
C GLN A 12 15.48 4.97 -21.63
N ALA A 13 16.44 4.95 -22.56
CA ALA A 13 17.18 3.75 -22.92
C ALA A 13 18.03 3.22 -21.76
N VAL A 14 18.71 4.10 -21.01
CA VAL A 14 19.47 3.73 -19.80
C VAL A 14 18.55 3.13 -18.75
N VAL A 15 17.43 3.79 -18.43
CA VAL A 15 16.47 3.30 -17.42
C VAL A 15 15.88 1.96 -17.84
N LYS A 16 15.43 1.82 -19.09
CA LYS A 16 14.85 0.56 -19.59
C LYS A 16 15.85 -0.59 -19.53
N PHE A 17 17.08 -0.38 -20.00
CA PHE A 17 18.11 -1.42 -19.95
C PHE A 17 18.48 -1.78 -18.50
N TYR A 18 18.51 -0.80 -17.60
CA TYR A 18 18.81 -1.04 -16.19
C TYR A 18 17.68 -1.78 -15.46
N ILE A 19 16.41 -1.51 -15.79
CA ILE A 19 15.24 -2.28 -15.32
C ILE A 19 15.40 -3.77 -15.64
N GLU A 20 15.80 -4.07 -16.88
CA GLU A 20 15.94 -5.45 -17.37
C GLU A 20 17.20 -6.15 -16.83
N SER A 21 18.33 -5.45 -16.76
CA SER A 21 19.65 -6.07 -16.49
C SER A 21 20.15 -5.93 -15.05
N GLY A 22 19.78 -4.85 -14.34
CA GLY A 22 20.38 -4.49 -13.06
C GLY A 22 21.87 -4.09 -13.12
N VAL A 23 22.45 -3.94 -14.32
CA VAL A 23 23.89 -3.67 -14.52
C VAL A 23 24.12 -2.24 -15.02
N PRO A 24 25.14 -1.51 -14.52
CA PRO A 24 25.47 -0.17 -15.00
C PRO A 24 25.62 -0.11 -16.53
N VAL A 25 24.97 0.86 -17.15
CA VAL A 25 24.80 0.91 -18.61
C VAL A 25 25.87 1.77 -19.26
N GLY A 26 26.61 1.20 -20.20
CA GLY A 26 27.64 1.92 -20.96
C GLY A 26 27.11 2.47 -22.29
N SER A 27 27.78 3.50 -22.84
CA SER A 27 27.36 4.13 -24.10
C SER A 27 27.31 3.15 -25.29
N ARG A 28 28.24 2.19 -25.35
CA ARG A 28 28.23 1.12 -26.37
C ARG A 28 27.01 0.22 -26.27
N THR A 29 26.53 -0.06 -25.05
CA THR A 29 25.34 -0.87 -24.81
C THR A 29 24.11 -0.19 -25.38
N ILE A 30 23.95 1.11 -25.09
CA ILE A 30 22.84 1.92 -25.60
C ILE A 30 22.83 1.95 -27.14
N THR A 31 23.97 2.27 -27.76
CA THR A 31 24.04 2.35 -29.23
C THR A 31 23.72 1.03 -29.92
N LYS A 32 24.04 -0.11 -29.29
CA LYS A 32 23.77 -1.45 -29.83
C LYS A 32 22.28 -1.85 -29.73
N HIS A 33 21.59 -1.45 -28.67
CA HIS A 33 20.23 -1.94 -28.38
C HIS A 33 19.11 -0.97 -28.79
N PHE A 34 19.39 0.34 -28.91
CA PHE A 34 18.35 1.37 -29.05
C PHE A 34 18.38 2.17 -30.36
N ASN A 35 19.27 1.84 -31.30
CA ASN A 35 19.41 2.47 -32.62
C ASN A 35 19.17 3.99 -32.65
N LEU A 36 19.90 4.74 -31.81
CA LEU A 36 19.70 6.18 -31.61
C LEU A 36 20.30 7.08 -32.71
N GLY A 37 20.89 6.49 -33.77
CA GLY A 37 21.51 7.24 -34.87
C GLY A 37 22.76 8.06 -34.49
N VAL A 38 23.37 7.80 -33.32
CA VAL A 38 24.53 8.55 -32.80
C VAL A 38 25.68 7.63 -32.38
N SER A 39 26.90 8.18 -32.38
CA SER A 39 28.10 7.43 -32.01
C SER A 39 28.20 7.17 -30.49
N PRO A 40 28.92 6.11 -30.05
CA PRO A 40 29.13 5.85 -28.62
C PRO A 40 29.84 6.99 -27.87
N ALA A 41 30.63 7.81 -28.57
CA ALA A 41 31.26 9.00 -27.99
C ALA A 41 30.22 10.08 -27.69
N THR A 42 29.29 10.31 -28.62
CA THR A 42 28.17 11.25 -28.43
C THR A 42 27.31 10.83 -27.25
N VAL A 43 26.92 9.54 -27.19
CA VAL A 43 26.13 9.02 -26.06
C VAL A 43 26.89 9.15 -24.74
N ARG A 44 28.21 8.96 -24.72
CA ARG A 44 29.01 9.13 -23.51
C ARG A 44 28.97 10.57 -22.98
N ASN A 45 29.07 11.56 -23.87
CA ASN A 45 28.99 12.98 -23.50
C ASN A 45 27.60 13.32 -22.96
N GLU A 46 26.53 12.92 -23.66
CA GLU A 46 25.16 13.16 -23.22
C GLU A 46 24.87 12.47 -21.87
N MET A 47 25.42 11.27 -21.63
CA MET A 47 25.31 10.59 -20.33
C MET A 47 26.07 11.31 -19.20
N ALA A 48 27.14 12.03 -19.52
CA ALA A 48 27.85 12.88 -18.55
C ALA A 48 27.02 14.13 -18.22
N ASP A 49 26.42 14.76 -19.22
CA ASP A 49 25.51 15.90 -19.00
C ASP A 49 24.30 15.47 -18.14
N LEU A 50 23.72 14.29 -18.41
CA LEU A 50 22.63 13.71 -17.63
C LEU A 50 23.04 13.38 -16.18
N GLU A 51 24.32 13.08 -15.94
CA GLU A 51 24.86 12.87 -14.60
C GLU A 51 25.07 14.18 -13.85
N GLU A 52 25.63 15.21 -14.50
CA GLU A 52 25.75 16.57 -13.93
C GLU A 52 24.37 17.15 -13.56
N MET A 53 23.37 16.80 -14.36
CA MET A 53 21.95 17.07 -14.13
C MET A 53 21.31 16.25 -12.99
N GLY A 54 22.01 15.27 -12.41
CA GLY A 54 21.52 14.42 -11.32
C GLY A 54 20.52 13.35 -11.74
N LEU A 55 20.31 13.10 -13.03
CA LEU A 55 19.40 12.06 -13.55
C LEU A 55 20.05 10.68 -13.60
N LEU A 56 21.36 10.66 -13.83
CA LEU A 56 22.19 9.47 -13.85
C LEU A 56 23.26 9.55 -12.78
N ILE A 57 23.75 8.40 -12.35
CA ILE A 57 24.83 8.28 -11.37
C ILE A 57 25.87 7.31 -11.90
N GLN A 58 27.15 7.64 -11.71
CA GLN A 58 28.25 6.70 -11.89
C GLN A 58 28.57 5.99 -10.57
N PRO A 59 28.27 4.68 -10.41
CA PRO A 59 28.56 3.98 -9.16
C PRO A 59 30.08 3.81 -8.92
N HIS A 60 30.86 3.65 -9.99
CA HIS A 60 32.33 3.57 -9.94
C HIS A 60 32.95 4.22 -11.18
N VAL A 61 34.18 4.74 -11.06
CA VAL A 61 34.89 5.51 -12.11
C VAL A 61 34.98 4.77 -13.45
N SER A 62 35.03 3.44 -13.46
CA SER A 62 35.06 2.60 -14.67
C SER A 62 33.71 2.00 -15.07
N ALA A 63 32.69 2.12 -14.21
CA ALA A 63 31.35 1.59 -14.48
C ALA A 63 30.58 2.49 -15.45
N GLY A 64 29.52 1.93 -16.04
CA GLY A 64 28.51 2.68 -16.78
C GLY A 64 27.72 3.66 -15.90
N ARG A 65 26.51 4.01 -16.30
CA ARG A 65 25.60 4.82 -15.49
C ARG A 65 24.38 4.02 -15.04
N ILE A 66 23.85 4.39 -13.89
CA ILE A 66 22.57 3.90 -13.37
C ILE A 66 21.61 5.09 -13.20
N PRO A 67 20.29 4.87 -13.24
CA PRO A 67 19.33 5.93 -12.93
C PRO A 67 19.42 6.37 -11.47
N SER A 68 19.29 7.67 -11.23
CA SER A 68 18.94 8.19 -9.89
C SER A 68 17.43 8.08 -9.66
N ASP A 69 16.98 8.38 -8.44
CA ASP A 69 15.54 8.53 -8.13
C ASP A 69 14.89 9.57 -9.08
N LEU A 70 15.59 10.67 -9.37
CA LEU A 70 15.12 11.69 -10.32
C LEU A 70 15.10 11.15 -11.76
N GLY A 71 16.07 10.34 -12.15
CA GLY A 71 16.09 9.66 -13.45
C GLY A 71 14.88 8.73 -13.64
N TYR A 72 14.54 7.94 -12.63
CA TYR A 72 13.32 7.14 -12.63
C TYR A 72 12.07 8.01 -12.69
N ARG A 73 12.00 9.10 -11.92
CA ARG A 73 10.88 10.04 -11.96
C ARG A 73 10.66 10.63 -13.36
N VAL A 74 11.72 11.10 -14.02
CA VAL A 74 11.63 11.61 -15.40
C VAL A 74 11.20 10.51 -16.37
N TYR A 75 11.75 9.30 -16.24
CA TYR A 75 11.33 8.15 -17.04
C TYR A 75 9.84 7.85 -16.89
N VAL A 76 9.35 7.72 -15.65
CA VAL A 76 7.95 7.42 -15.36
C VAL A 76 7.02 8.51 -15.91
N ASN A 77 7.37 9.78 -15.74
CA ASN A 77 6.59 10.90 -16.27
C ASN A 77 6.55 10.92 -17.81
N SER A 78 7.52 10.29 -18.47
CA SER A 78 7.58 10.16 -19.93
C SER A 78 6.86 8.93 -20.49
N LEU A 79 6.39 8.03 -19.62
CA LEU A 79 5.64 6.85 -20.05
C LEU A 79 4.28 7.26 -20.61
N ASN A 80 3.87 6.59 -21.69
CA ASN A 80 2.54 6.75 -22.22
C ASN A 80 1.55 5.96 -21.33
N THR A 81 0.83 6.65 -20.46
CA THR A 81 -0.13 6.05 -19.53
C THR A 81 -1.33 5.39 -20.22
N LYS A 82 -1.51 5.56 -21.53
CA LYS A 82 -2.59 4.89 -22.30
C LYS A 82 -2.24 3.47 -22.76
N GLN A 83 -1.12 2.91 -22.30
CA GLN A 83 -0.75 1.54 -22.66
C GLN A 83 -1.75 0.54 -22.05
N LYS A 84 -2.34 -0.30 -22.89
CA LYS A 84 -3.24 -1.36 -22.42
C LYS A 84 -2.42 -2.45 -21.70
N PRO A 85 -2.98 -3.07 -20.65
CA PRO A 85 -2.36 -4.24 -20.04
C PRO A 85 -2.21 -5.36 -21.07
N ASP A 86 -1.24 -6.22 -20.83
CA ASP A 86 -1.03 -7.43 -21.59
C ASP A 86 -2.26 -8.36 -21.48
N ILE A 87 -2.67 -8.94 -22.61
CA ILE A 87 -3.91 -9.75 -22.73
C ILE A 87 -3.80 -11.02 -21.88
N GLU A 88 -2.63 -11.64 -21.81
CA GLU A 88 -2.42 -12.83 -20.99
C GLU A 88 -2.59 -12.51 -19.50
N SER A 89 -2.02 -11.39 -19.05
CA SER A 89 -2.14 -10.92 -17.66
C SER A 89 -3.61 -10.64 -17.30
N VAL A 90 -4.37 -10.01 -18.20
CA VAL A 90 -5.81 -9.78 -18.02
C VAL A 90 -6.58 -11.08 -17.95
N SER A 91 -6.35 -12.00 -18.90
CA SER A 91 -7.06 -13.28 -18.95
C SER A 91 -6.80 -14.13 -17.70
N ARG A 92 -5.56 -14.13 -17.19
CA ARG A 92 -5.23 -14.81 -15.94
C ARG A 92 -5.95 -14.17 -14.75
N PHE A 93 -5.97 -12.84 -14.68
CA PHE A 93 -6.68 -12.12 -13.61
C PHE A 93 -8.17 -12.47 -13.59
N GLU A 94 -8.86 -12.38 -14.73
CA GLU A 94 -10.29 -12.73 -14.79
C GLU A 94 -10.55 -14.18 -14.37
N SER A 95 -9.71 -15.13 -14.83
CA SER A 95 -9.90 -16.54 -14.50
C SER A 95 -9.77 -16.85 -13.01
N GLU A 96 -8.90 -16.14 -12.28
CA GLU A 96 -8.72 -16.33 -10.83
C GLU A 96 -9.85 -15.66 -10.02
N ILE A 97 -10.39 -14.54 -10.52
CA ILE A 97 -11.44 -13.76 -9.84
C ILE A 97 -12.84 -14.33 -10.10
N GLU A 98 -13.14 -14.82 -11.30
CA GLU A 98 -14.47 -15.39 -11.65
C GLU A 98 -14.75 -16.73 -10.97
N GLN A 99 -13.72 -17.51 -10.67
CA GLN A 99 -13.88 -18.87 -10.14
C GLN A 99 -14.33 -18.93 -8.66
N ARG A 100 -14.48 -17.79 -7.99
CA ARG A 100 -14.70 -17.76 -6.56
C ARG A 100 -15.91 -16.85 -6.24
N ILE A 101 -17.04 -17.44 -5.82
CA ILE A 101 -18.13 -16.71 -5.13
C ILE A 101 -17.60 -16.37 -3.75
N VAL A 102 -17.30 -15.09 -3.51
CA VAL A 102 -16.41 -14.72 -2.41
C VAL A 102 -17.02 -13.60 -1.57
N GLU A 103 -17.01 -13.81 -0.25
CA GLU A 103 -17.24 -12.73 0.72
C GLU A 103 -16.27 -11.57 0.46
N LYS A 104 -16.71 -10.32 0.57
CA LYS A 104 -15.92 -9.13 0.18
C LYS A 104 -14.48 -9.10 0.70
N GLU A 105 -14.22 -9.63 1.91
CA GLU A 105 -12.87 -9.71 2.47
C GLU A 105 -11.95 -10.66 1.71
N GLN A 106 -12.44 -11.84 1.34
CA GLN A 106 -11.65 -12.83 0.62
C GLN A 106 -11.40 -12.40 -0.84
N LEU A 107 -12.21 -11.50 -1.40
CA LEU A 107 -11.96 -10.89 -2.71
C LEU A 107 -10.67 -10.06 -2.68
N LEU A 108 -10.48 -9.27 -1.61
CA LEU A 108 -9.25 -8.46 -1.42
C LEU A 108 -8.00 -9.34 -1.33
N ILE A 109 -8.11 -10.49 -0.66
CA ILE A 109 -7.03 -11.49 -0.57
C ILE A 109 -6.68 -12.03 -1.96
N ASN A 110 -7.69 -12.47 -2.72
CA ASN A 110 -7.46 -12.99 -4.07
C ASN A 110 -6.80 -11.93 -4.98
N ILE A 111 -7.26 -10.68 -4.92
CA ILE A 111 -6.67 -9.58 -5.70
C ILE A 111 -5.20 -9.39 -5.33
N ALA A 112 -4.87 -9.36 -4.03
CA ALA A 112 -3.50 -9.19 -3.56
C ALA A 112 -2.59 -10.31 -4.09
N GLU A 113 -3.03 -11.57 -3.94
CA GLU A 113 -2.33 -12.77 -4.40
C GLU A 113 -2.12 -12.76 -5.93
N THR A 114 -3.20 -12.57 -6.70
CA THR A 114 -3.13 -12.60 -8.16
C THR A 114 -2.24 -11.49 -8.71
N LEU A 115 -2.35 -10.26 -8.19
CA LEU A 115 -1.46 -9.16 -8.61
C LEU A 115 -0.01 -9.41 -8.19
N SER A 116 0.23 -9.96 -7.01
CA SER A 116 1.56 -10.34 -6.52
C SER A 116 2.23 -11.34 -7.47
N GLN A 117 1.48 -12.35 -7.91
CA GLN A 117 1.95 -13.35 -8.88
C GLN A 117 2.21 -12.75 -10.27
N LEU A 118 1.26 -11.97 -10.80
CA LEU A 118 1.37 -11.37 -12.13
C LEU A 118 2.51 -10.36 -12.23
N THR A 119 2.76 -9.60 -11.16
CA THR A 119 3.80 -8.56 -11.13
C THR A 119 5.14 -9.06 -10.59
N SER A 120 5.15 -10.18 -9.85
CA SER A 120 6.31 -10.66 -9.08
C SER A 120 6.80 -9.63 -8.05
N TYR A 121 5.89 -8.84 -7.51
CA TYR A 121 6.13 -7.80 -6.50
C TYR A 121 5.19 -8.00 -5.31
N ALA A 122 5.34 -7.19 -4.26
CA ALA A 122 4.40 -7.18 -3.17
C ALA A 122 3.17 -6.36 -3.58
N THR A 123 1.98 -6.88 -3.28
CA THR A 123 0.72 -6.17 -3.48
C THR A 123 0.08 -5.90 -2.14
N ILE A 124 -0.40 -4.69 -1.95
CA ILE A 124 -1.10 -4.24 -0.74
C ILE A 124 -2.46 -3.71 -1.20
N VAL A 125 -3.54 -4.23 -0.63
CA VAL A 125 -4.91 -3.84 -0.96
C VAL A 125 -5.58 -3.38 0.33
N SER A 126 -6.11 -2.17 0.32
CA SER A 126 -7.03 -1.73 1.36
C SER A 126 -8.46 -2.04 0.92
N GLY A 127 -9.26 -2.56 1.83
CA GLY A 127 -10.70 -2.70 1.64
C GLY A 127 -11.42 -1.35 1.61
N PRO A 128 -12.74 -1.36 1.45
CA PRO A 128 -13.55 -0.15 1.42
C PRO A 128 -13.38 0.66 2.71
N TYR A 129 -12.55 1.69 2.62
CA TYR A 129 -12.43 2.86 3.47
C TYR A 129 -13.76 3.56 3.58
N ILE A 130 -14.31 3.50 4.77
CA ILE A 130 -15.49 4.28 5.07
C ILE A 130 -15.01 5.65 5.53
N LYS A 131 -14.94 6.58 4.58
CA LYS A 131 -14.56 7.97 4.85
C LYS A 131 -15.55 8.56 5.86
N ALA A 132 -15.01 9.10 6.95
CA ALA A 132 -15.75 9.86 7.96
C ALA A 132 -16.90 9.12 8.65
N CYS A 133 -16.74 7.83 8.98
CA CYS A 133 -17.62 7.19 9.96
C CYS A 133 -17.41 7.84 11.33
N ARG A 134 -18.34 8.70 11.75
CA ARG A 134 -18.38 9.15 13.13
C ARG A 134 -19.09 8.12 13.96
N LEU A 135 -18.54 7.79 15.13
CA LEU A 135 -19.23 6.93 16.07
C LEU A 135 -20.53 7.60 16.51
N LYS A 136 -21.68 7.02 16.14
CA LYS A 136 -22.99 7.46 16.62
C LYS A 136 -23.29 6.86 17.98
N GLU A 137 -22.98 5.57 18.13
CA GLU A 137 -23.23 4.84 19.37
C GLU A 137 -22.33 3.62 19.49
N PHE A 138 -21.86 3.37 20.71
CA PHE A 138 -21.21 2.14 21.11
C PHE A 138 -22.04 1.44 22.20
N ALA A 139 -22.27 0.15 22.07
CA ALA A 139 -22.97 -0.62 23.10
C ALA A 139 -22.38 -2.01 23.27
N LEU A 140 -22.01 -2.36 24.50
CA LEU A 140 -21.85 -3.73 24.96
C LEU A 140 -23.19 -4.22 25.49
N ILE A 141 -23.67 -5.33 24.93
CA ILE A 141 -24.95 -5.96 25.25
C ILE A 141 -24.66 -7.37 25.80
N PRO A 142 -24.96 -7.66 27.08
CA PRO A 142 -24.76 -9.00 27.62
C PRO A 142 -25.71 -10.01 26.97
N VAL A 143 -25.15 -11.16 26.58
CA VAL A 143 -25.88 -12.32 26.03
C VAL A 143 -25.89 -13.47 27.03
N SER A 144 -24.78 -13.66 27.74
CA SER A 144 -24.63 -14.61 28.84
C SER A 144 -23.71 -14.01 29.90
N GLU A 145 -23.41 -14.75 30.97
CA GLU A 145 -22.45 -14.32 31.99
C GLU A 145 -21.03 -14.09 31.43
N LYS A 146 -20.71 -14.73 30.30
CA LYS A 146 -19.39 -14.66 29.66
C LYS A 146 -19.41 -14.17 28.22
N ASP A 147 -20.58 -13.93 27.64
CA ASP A 147 -20.69 -13.46 26.26
C ASP A 147 -21.33 -12.08 26.20
N VAL A 148 -20.67 -11.17 25.49
CA VAL A 148 -21.19 -9.83 25.21
C VAL A 148 -21.14 -9.56 23.71
N ILE A 149 -22.17 -8.93 23.18
CA ILE A 149 -22.16 -8.39 21.83
C ILE A 149 -21.68 -6.94 21.91
N ALA A 150 -20.57 -6.64 21.23
CA ALA A 150 -20.16 -5.28 20.96
C ALA A 150 -20.84 -4.80 19.68
N LEU A 151 -21.68 -3.78 19.80
CA LEU A 151 -22.35 -3.09 18.70
C LEU A 151 -21.71 -1.72 18.51
N VAL A 152 -21.32 -1.44 17.27
CA VAL A 152 -20.84 -0.13 16.85
C VAL A 152 -21.77 0.40 15.76
N VAL A 153 -22.32 1.59 15.99
CA VAL A 153 -23.21 2.27 15.06
C VAL A 153 -22.54 3.56 14.61
N THR A 154 -22.49 3.78 13.30
CA THR A 154 -21.91 4.99 12.71
C THR A 154 -23.00 5.92 12.18
N ASP A 155 -22.65 7.18 11.93
CA ASP A 155 -23.55 8.21 11.42
C ASP A 155 -24.06 7.94 10.00
N ASN A 156 -23.30 7.20 9.19
CA ASN A 156 -23.73 6.72 7.88
C ASN A 156 -24.58 5.43 7.93
N GLY A 157 -25.02 4.99 9.11
CA GLY A 157 -25.94 3.87 9.29
C GLY A 157 -25.30 2.48 9.19
N LEU A 158 -23.97 2.38 9.04
CA LEU A 158 -23.29 1.11 9.16
C LEU A 158 -23.32 0.64 10.61
N THR A 159 -23.59 -0.65 10.77
CA THR A 159 -23.60 -1.31 12.06
C THR A 159 -22.73 -2.55 11.99
N THR A 160 -21.70 -2.61 12.82
CA THR A 160 -20.91 -3.82 13.02
C THR A 160 -21.23 -4.39 14.39
N ASN A 161 -21.48 -5.69 14.46
CA ASN A 161 -21.57 -6.41 15.72
C ASN A 161 -20.46 -7.47 15.80
N LYS A 162 -19.98 -7.72 17.00
CA LYS A 162 -19.03 -8.80 17.26
C LYS A 162 -19.34 -9.43 18.61
N THR A 163 -19.49 -10.74 18.61
CA THR A 163 -19.64 -11.52 19.85
C THR A 163 -18.26 -11.67 20.48
N LEU A 164 -18.15 -11.33 21.76
CA LEU A 164 -16.93 -11.37 22.54
C LEU A 164 -17.13 -12.34 23.70
N HIS A 165 -16.17 -13.26 23.85
CA HIS A 165 -16.12 -14.17 24.99
C HIS A 165 -15.19 -13.62 26.06
N LEU A 166 -15.71 -13.45 27.27
CA LEU A 166 -15.04 -12.92 28.44
C LEU A 166 -14.50 -14.08 29.28
N PRO A 167 -13.24 -14.04 29.75
CA PRO A 167 -12.69 -15.09 30.59
C PRO A 167 -13.33 -15.13 31.98
N ASN A 168 -13.77 -13.98 32.47
CA ASN A 168 -14.44 -13.80 33.76
C ASN A 168 -15.84 -13.20 33.54
N GLU A 169 -16.73 -13.46 34.49
CA GLU A 169 -18.03 -12.82 34.55
C GLU A 169 -17.87 -11.31 34.68
N ILE A 170 -18.68 -10.55 33.94
CA ILE A 170 -18.70 -9.09 34.02
C ILE A 170 -20.03 -8.66 34.61
N LEU A 171 -20.00 -7.75 35.59
CA LEU A 171 -21.23 -7.25 36.19
C LEU A 171 -21.93 -6.30 35.20
N ALA A 172 -23.27 -6.28 35.24
CA ALA A 172 -24.05 -5.36 34.41
C ALA A 172 -23.69 -3.88 34.67
N GLU A 173 -23.29 -3.56 35.90
CA GLU A 173 -22.81 -2.22 36.28
C GLU A 173 -21.51 -1.84 35.56
N ASP A 174 -20.57 -2.78 35.43
CA ASP A 174 -19.30 -2.59 34.72
C ASP A 174 -19.54 -2.36 33.23
N ILE A 175 -20.44 -3.15 32.61
CA ILE A 175 -20.87 -2.94 31.21
C ILE A 175 -21.43 -1.52 31.05
N GLY A 176 -22.29 -1.08 31.97
CA GLY A 176 -22.85 0.27 31.98
C GLY A 176 -21.79 1.36 32.11
N TYR A 177 -20.77 1.14 32.94
CA TYR A 177 -19.63 2.05 33.05
C TYR A 177 -18.81 2.12 31.75
N ILE A 178 -18.46 0.97 31.16
CA ILE A 178 -17.71 0.89 29.89
C ILE A 178 -18.46 1.64 28.77
N ASN A 179 -19.76 1.36 28.61
CA ASN A 179 -20.60 2.03 27.62
C ASN A 179 -20.60 3.55 27.81
N ARG A 180 -20.71 4.04 29.06
CA ARG A 180 -20.66 5.48 29.36
C ARG A 180 -19.32 6.10 28.99
N VAL A 181 -18.21 5.49 29.42
CA VAL A 181 -16.86 6.04 29.17
C VAL A 181 -16.56 6.08 27.67
N LEU A 182 -16.84 5.01 26.94
CA LEU A 182 -16.58 4.94 25.50
C LEU A 182 -17.43 5.92 24.72
N ASN A 183 -18.74 6.02 25.00
CA ASN A 183 -19.59 7.01 24.34
C ASN A 183 -19.18 8.45 24.71
N ALA A 184 -18.82 8.74 25.96
CA ALA A 184 -18.39 10.08 26.35
C ALA A 184 -17.12 10.55 25.63
N ARG A 185 -16.24 9.62 25.25
CA ARG A 185 -14.93 9.93 24.67
C ARG A 185 -14.86 9.79 23.16
N LEU A 186 -15.63 8.87 22.59
CA LEU A 186 -15.54 8.48 21.18
C LEU A 186 -16.75 8.94 20.36
N LYS A 187 -17.93 9.18 20.96
CA LYS A 187 -19.13 9.57 20.21
C LYS A 187 -18.91 10.88 19.46
N GLY A 188 -19.32 10.91 18.20
CA GLY A 188 -19.13 12.03 17.29
C GLY A 188 -17.71 12.15 16.72
N ARG A 189 -16.73 11.37 17.19
CA ARG A 189 -15.38 11.33 16.60
C ARG A 189 -15.34 10.41 15.39
N CYS A 190 -14.51 10.76 14.41
CA CYS A 190 -14.17 9.86 13.32
C CYS A 190 -13.38 8.68 13.91
N LEU A 191 -13.82 7.46 13.62
CA LEU A 191 -13.17 6.24 14.13
C LEU A 191 -11.72 6.12 13.63
N ASN A 192 -11.42 6.67 12.46
CA ASN A 192 -10.08 6.70 11.87
C ASN A 192 -9.11 7.64 12.62
N ASP A 193 -9.63 8.62 13.35
CA ASP A 193 -8.79 9.60 14.08
C ASP A 193 -8.39 9.08 15.47
N ILE A 194 -8.87 7.90 15.87
CA ILE A 194 -8.61 7.33 17.19
C ILE A 194 -7.21 6.70 17.18
N LYS A 195 -6.25 7.37 17.83
CA LYS A 195 -4.86 6.88 17.89
C LYS A 195 -4.72 5.75 18.89
N SER A 196 -3.75 4.85 18.64
CA SER A 196 -3.43 3.76 19.56
C SER A 196 -3.05 4.22 20.97
N SER A 197 -2.50 5.43 21.12
CA SER A 197 -2.24 6.05 22.43
C SER A 197 -3.52 6.42 23.19
N GLU A 198 -4.56 6.88 22.50
CA GLU A 198 -5.84 7.23 23.11
C GLU A 198 -6.58 5.97 23.56
N ILE A 199 -6.50 4.89 22.77
CA ILE A 199 -7.01 3.57 23.16
C ILE A 199 -6.36 3.11 24.46
N ARG A 200 -5.02 3.23 24.58
CA ARG A 200 -4.30 2.84 25.80
C ARG A 200 -4.76 3.65 27.02
N GLN A 201 -5.01 4.94 26.85
CA GLN A 201 -5.53 5.80 27.93
C GLN A 201 -6.95 5.41 28.35
N LEU A 202 -7.84 5.14 27.37
CA LEU A 202 -9.20 4.68 27.62
C LEU A 202 -9.21 3.38 28.40
N VAL A 203 -8.36 2.44 28.02
CA VAL A 203 -8.30 1.17 28.73
C VAL A 203 -7.77 1.35 30.14
N SER A 204 -6.68 2.13 30.33
CA SER A 204 -6.16 2.43 31.67
C SER A 204 -7.24 2.99 32.61
N MET A 205 -8.02 3.96 32.13
CA MET A 205 -9.10 4.58 32.92
C MET A 205 -10.22 3.59 33.29
N ILE A 206 -10.51 2.64 32.41
CA ILE A 206 -11.60 1.69 32.65
C ILE A 206 -11.12 0.54 33.53
N SER A 207 -9.89 0.06 33.33
CA SER A 207 -9.23 -0.94 34.18
C SER A 207 -9.11 -0.51 35.64
N GLU A 208 -8.76 0.76 35.90
CA GLU A 208 -8.69 1.32 37.26
C GLU A 208 -10.02 1.24 38.02
N HIS A 209 -11.15 1.19 37.31
CA HIS A 209 -12.49 1.15 37.90
C HIS A 209 -13.00 -0.28 38.14
N ILE A 210 -12.65 -1.23 37.26
CA ILE A 210 -13.32 -2.55 37.19
C ILE A 210 -12.58 -3.65 37.98
N ASN A 211 -11.40 -3.37 38.56
CA ASN A 211 -10.63 -4.35 39.36
C ASN A 211 -10.41 -5.71 38.66
N ASN A 212 -10.47 -5.73 37.33
CA ASN A 212 -10.41 -6.94 36.51
C ASN A 212 -9.08 -6.94 35.76
N GLU A 213 -8.49 -8.12 35.55
CA GLU A 213 -7.19 -8.25 34.92
C GLU A 213 -7.20 -7.62 33.52
N ASP A 214 -6.41 -6.57 33.36
CA ASP A 214 -6.30 -5.60 32.25
C ASP A 214 -6.45 -6.16 30.82
N LYS A 215 -6.14 -7.44 30.59
CA LYS A 215 -5.96 -8.01 29.26
C LYS A 215 -7.28 -8.20 28.48
N THR A 216 -8.36 -8.53 29.15
CA THR A 216 -9.66 -8.77 28.47
C THR A 216 -10.27 -7.48 28.01
N LEU A 217 -10.35 -6.48 28.89
CA LEU A 217 -10.89 -5.18 28.58
C LEU A 217 -10.06 -4.44 27.52
N MET A 218 -8.72 -4.57 27.59
CA MET A 218 -7.81 -4.19 26.50
C MET A 218 -8.19 -4.85 25.19
N SER A 219 -8.44 -6.16 25.18
CA SER A 219 -8.86 -6.90 23.99
C SER A 219 -10.21 -6.39 23.46
N ILE A 220 -11.19 -6.14 24.33
CA ILE A 220 -12.52 -5.63 23.95
C ILE A 220 -12.40 -4.25 23.27
N ILE A 221 -11.75 -3.30 23.93
CA ILE A 221 -11.65 -1.92 23.41
C ILE A 221 -10.78 -1.87 22.16
N LYS A 222 -9.68 -2.64 22.12
CA LYS A 222 -8.88 -2.79 20.90
C LYS A 222 -9.70 -3.37 19.76
N GLN A 223 -10.43 -4.47 19.99
CA GLN A 223 -11.23 -5.10 18.94
C GLN A 223 -12.33 -4.15 18.43
N VAL A 224 -12.99 -3.40 19.31
CA VAL A 224 -14.01 -2.41 18.91
C VAL A 224 -13.43 -1.30 18.03
N VAL A 225 -12.24 -0.80 18.35
CA VAL A 225 -11.59 0.25 17.56
C VAL A 225 -10.94 -0.33 16.30
N GLU A 226 -10.44 -1.57 16.35
CA GLU A 226 -9.85 -2.28 15.20
C GLU A 226 -10.91 -2.76 14.20
N VAL A 227 -12.15 -3.03 14.63
CA VAL A 227 -13.30 -3.38 13.76
C VAL A 227 -13.61 -2.28 12.73
N HIS A 228 -13.07 -1.07 12.91
CA HIS A 228 -13.21 0.03 11.97
C HIS A 228 -11.91 0.52 11.34
N LYS A 229 -10.79 -0.19 11.55
CA LYS A 229 -9.63 0.00 10.67
C LYS A 229 -9.96 -0.61 9.31
N THR A 230 -9.66 0.12 8.25
CA THR A 230 -9.74 -0.40 6.88
C THR A 230 -8.96 -1.72 6.82
N PRO A 231 -9.58 -2.84 6.40
CA PRO A 231 -8.84 -4.08 6.29
C PRO A 231 -7.73 -3.87 5.26
N ILE A 232 -6.50 -4.20 5.64
CA ILE A 232 -5.34 -4.13 4.75
C ILE A 232 -4.84 -5.54 4.57
N VAL A 233 -4.84 -6.00 3.33
CA VAL A 233 -4.26 -7.27 2.92
C VAL A 233 -2.96 -6.99 2.18
N ALA A 234 -1.92 -7.76 2.49
CA ALA A 234 -0.68 -7.73 1.75
C ALA A 234 -0.27 -9.15 1.36
N ASP A 235 0.16 -9.31 0.11
CA ASP A 235 0.77 -10.55 -0.39
C ASP A 235 2.05 -10.24 -1.18
N GLY A 236 2.89 -11.24 -1.39
CA GLY A 236 4.08 -11.10 -2.25
C GLY A 236 5.25 -10.35 -1.60
N ILE A 237 5.20 -10.08 -0.29
CA ILE A 237 6.31 -9.46 0.46
C ILE A 237 7.64 -10.19 0.19
N ILE A 238 7.59 -11.52 0.16
CA ILE A 238 8.75 -12.37 -0.14
C ILE A 238 9.34 -12.11 -1.52
N ASN A 239 8.53 -11.73 -2.52
CA ASN A 239 8.99 -11.44 -3.87
C ASN A 239 9.92 -10.22 -3.88
N VAL A 240 9.61 -9.20 -3.08
CA VAL A 240 10.44 -8.00 -2.94
C VAL A 240 11.71 -8.33 -2.15
N LEU A 241 11.57 -9.05 -1.04
CA LEU A 241 12.71 -9.47 -0.21
C LEU A 241 13.74 -10.31 -0.97
N ASN A 242 13.29 -11.09 -1.96
CA ASN A 242 14.17 -11.90 -2.81
C ASN A 242 14.89 -11.10 -3.91
N GLN A 243 14.60 -9.81 -4.08
CA GLN A 243 15.29 -8.99 -5.08
C GLN A 243 16.76 -8.74 -4.68
N PRO A 244 17.69 -8.70 -5.65
CA PRO A 244 19.12 -8.41 -5.43
C PRO A 244 19.41 -7.22 -4.50
N GLU A 245 18.59 -6.18 -4.55
CA GLU A 245 18.69 -4.96 -3.77
C GLU A 245 18.61 -5.16 -2.26
N PHE A 246 17.94 -6.25 -1.82
CA PHE A 246 17.67 -6.54 -0.41
C PHE A 246 18.48 -7.74 0.11
N LYS A 247 19.52 -8.18 -0.62
CA LYS A 247 20.38 -9.31 -0.19
C LYS A 247 21.30 -8.98 0.99
N THR A 248 21.53 -7.70 1.30
CA THR A 248 22.30 -7.31 2.48
C THR A 248 21.43 -7.41 3.73
N GLU A 249 21.95 -8.04 4.79
CA GLU A 249 21.23 -8.28 6.05
C GLU A 249 20.53 -7.02 6.61
N ASN A 250 21.23 -5.89 6.63
CA ASN A 250 20.65 -4.62 7.12
C ASN A 250 19.44 -4.16 6.28
N LYS A 251 19.52 -4.24 4.94
CA LYS A 251 18.41 -3.83 4.06
C LYS A 251 17.23 -4.79 4.16
N TYR A 252 17.51 -6.09 4.27
CA TYR A 252 16.50 -7.12 4.47
C TYR A 252 15.70 -6.86 5.75
N LEU A 253 16.39 -6.72 6.89
CA LEU A 253 15.77 -6.50 8.20
C LEU A 253 14.95 -5.20 8.23
N GLN A 254 15.49 -4.11 7.68
CA GLN A 254 14.78 -2.84 7.57
C GLN A 254 13.47 -2.97 6.81
N LEU A 255 13.47 -3.68 5.67
CA LEU A 255 12.27 -3.87 4.87
C LEU A 255 11.27 -4.81 5.55
N VAL A 256 11.73 -5.89 6.18
CA VAL A 256 10.86 -6.81 6.96
C VAL A 256 10.17 -6.08 8.10
N GLU A 257 10.91 -5.27 8.87
CA GLU A 257 10.34 -4.45 9.94
C GLU A 257 9.29 -3.48 9.42
N ALA A 258 9.53 -2.87 8.26
CA ALA A 258 8.59 -1.92 7.65
C ALA A 258 7.31 -2.62 7.17
N LEU A 259 7.44 -3.78 6.50
CA LEU A 259 6.31 -4.49 5.90
C LEU A 259 5.45 -5.27 6.89
N ASN A 260 6.00 -5.62 8.06
CA ASN A 260 5.24 -6.29 9.12
C ASN A 260 4.41 -5.32 9.98
N ALA A 261 4.60 -4.01 9.84
CA ALA A 261 3.85 -3.03 10.61
C ALA A 261 2.60 -2.57 9.84
N GLN A 262 1.41 -2.96 10.31
CA GLN A 262 0.15 -2.54 9.67
C GLN A 262 -0.01 -1.02 9.56
N ASP A 263 0.46 -0.26 10.56
CA ASP A 263 0.39 1.20 10.52
C ASP A 263 1.25 1.79 9.37
N ILE A 264 2.38 1.15 9.03
CA ILE A 264 3.22 1.55 7.89
C ILE A 264 2.51 1.21 6.57
N LEU A 265 1.89 0.03 6.45
CA LEU A 265 1.11 -0.33 5.26
C LEU A 265 -0.09 0.61 5.05
N ALA A 266 -0.75 1.01 6.14
CA ALA A 266 -1.83 1.99 6.11
C ALA A 266 -1.35 3.37 5.65
N GLU A 267 -0.20 3.83 6.15
CA GLU A 267 0.41 5.09 5.71
C GLU A 267 0.76 5.05 4.22
N LEU A 268 1.34 3.93 3.75
CA LEU A 268 1.66 3.73 2.34
C LEU A 268 0.40 3.81 1.46
N LEU A 269 -0.71 3.23 1.89
CA LEU A 269 -1.99 3.23 1.15
C LEU A 269 -2.86 4.46 1.41
N SER A 270 -2.41 5.43 2.21
CA SER A 270 -3.19 6.62 2.50
C SER A 270 -3.71 7.29 1.22
N SER A 271 -5.02 7.55 1.21
CA SER A 271 -5.76 8.14 0.10
C SER A 271 -5.96 9.65 0.26
N GLU A 272 -5.32 10.28 1.26
CA GLU A 272 -5.40 11.72 1.46
C GLU A 272 -4.90 12.44 0.20
N ASN A 273 -5.82 13.16 -0.46
CA ASN A 273 -5.61 13.86 -1.73
C ASN A 273 -5.33 12.97 -2.96
N MET A 274 -5.63 11.68 -2.89
CA MET A 274 -5.61 10.83 -4.09
C MET A 274 -6.85 11.06 -4.94
N SER A 275 -6.67 11.40 -6.22
CA SER A 275 -7.74 11.37 -7.23
C SER A 275 -7.46 10.37 -8.36
N THR A 276 -6.21 9.93 -8.50
CA THR A 276 -5.72 9.13 -9.63
C THR A 276 -4.51 8.28 -9.21
N LEU A 277 -3.92 7.55 -10.17
CA LEU A 277 -2.60 6.92 -10.09
C LEU A 277 -1.58 7.82 -9.36
N ASN A 278 -0.90 7.25 -8.36
CA ASN A 278 0.24 7.87 -7.68
C ASN A 278 1.41 6.90 -7.71
N ILE A 279 2.61 7.44 -7.91
CA ILE A 279 3.84 6.68 -7.95
C ILE A 279 4.79 7.39 -7.00
N SER A 280 5.42 6.66 -6.08
CA SER A 280 6.48 7.18 -5.21
C SER A 280 7.72 6.32 -5.36
N ILE A 281 8.87 6.95 -5.55
CA ILE A 281 10.14 6.33 -5.95
C ILE A 281 11.22 6.74 -4.95
N GLY A 282 11.85 5.74 -4.31
CA GLY A 282 12.98 5.94 -3.44
C GLY A 282 12.72 6.97 -2.34
N LYS A 283 13.44 8.09 -2.38
CA LYS A 283 13.33 9.17 -1.38
C LYS A 283 11.97 9.87 -1.31
N GLU A 284 11.09 9.66 -2.28
CA GLU A 284 9.71 10.16 -2.22
C GLU A 284 8.84 9.34 -1.25
N ILE A 285 9.28 8.14 -0.86
CA ILE A 285 8.64 7.34 0.19
C ILE A 285 9.09 7.87 1.55
N THR A 286 8.13 8.33 2.37
CA THR A 286 8.37 8.93 3.70
C THR A 286 9.18 8.02 4.61
N ASN A 287 8.90 6.71 4.57
CA ASN A 287 9.60 5.74 5.39
C ASN A 287 11.01 5.47 4.86
N VAL A 288 12.01 5.90 5.65
CA VAL A 288 13.44 5.79 5.30
C VAL A 288 13.88 4.35 5.03
N LYS A 289 13.27 3.36 5.69
CA LYS A 289 13.55 1.92 5.53
C LYS A 289 13.11 1.37 4.16
N MET A 290 12.32 2.14 3.41
CA MET A 290 11.72 1.74 2.14
C MET A 290 12.26 2.55 0.95
N GLN A 291 13.32 3.35 1.15
CA GLN A 291 13.89 4.19 0.08
C GLN A 291 14.62 3.40 -1.02
N GLU A 292 14.73 2.08 -0.92
CA GLU A 292 15.18 1.20 -2.01
C GLU A 292 14.00 0.68 -2.87
N CYS A 293 12.77 1.03 -2.48
CA CYS A 293 11.56 0.61 -3.16
C CYS A 293 11.00 1.70 -4.06
N SER A 294 10.00 1.31 -4.84
CA SER A 294 9.00 2.18 -5.44
C SER A 294 7.63 1.58 -5.21
N ILE A 295 6.62 2.43 -5.10
CA ILE A 295 5.24 2.03 -4.91
C ILE A 295 4.36 2.72 -5.96
N ILE A 296 3.53 1.93 -6.62
CA ILE A 296 2.52 2.40 -7.58
C ILE A 296 1.16 2.14 -6.93
N LYS A 297 0.32 3.17 -6.81
CA LYS A 297 -0.96 3.11 -6.13
C LYS A 297 -2.07 3.61 -7.04
N VAL A 298 -3.23 2.95 -7.03
CA VAL A 298 -4.44 3.39 -7.74
C VAL A 298 -5.64 3.25 -6.78
N PRO A 299 -6.49 4.29 -6.64
CA PRO A 299 -7.72 4.18 -5.87
C PRO A 299 -8.81 3.48 -6.70
N TYR A 300 -9.66 2.69 -6.04
CA TYR A 300 -10.90 2.17 -6.63
C TYR A 300 -12.12 2.82 -5.96
N LEU A 301 -13.18 3.01 -6.74
CA LEU A 301 -14.36 3.78 -6.40
C LEU A 301 -15.60 2.89 -6.16
N ILE A 302 -16.46 3.29 -5.21
CA ILE A 302 -17.82 2.78 -5.07
C ILE A 302 -18.74 4.00 -4.99
N ASN A 303 -19.75 4.08 -5.86
CA ASN A 303 -20.67 5.22 -5.93
C ASN A 303 -19.93 6.58 -6.02
N ASP A 304 -18.93 6.68 -6.89
CA ASP A 304 -18.07 7.87 -7.09
C ASP A 304 -17.25 8.31 -5.86
N HIS A 305 -17.19 7.48 -4.81
CA HIS A 305 -16.36 7.71 -3.63
C HIS A 305 -15.20 6.74 -3.59
N ILE A 306 -14.01 7.22 -3.19
CA ILE A 306 -12.83 6.35 -3.01
C ILE A 306 -13.16 5.34 -1.92
N ALA A 307 -13.35 4.11 -2.37
CA ALA A 307 -13.59 2.98 -1.51
C ALA A 307 -12.25 2.49 -0.99
N GLY A 308 -11.23 2.26 -1.82
CA GLY A 308 -9.93 1.88 -1.28
C GLY A 308 -8.81 2.14 -2.25
N VAL A 309 -7.64 1.62 -1.91
CA VAL A 309 -6.39 1.79 -2.67
C VAL A 309 -5.72 0.44 -2.83
N ILE A 310 -5.27 0.18 -4.05
CA ILE A 310 -4.44 -0.95 -4.45
C ILE A 310 -3.03 -0.39 -4.67
N GLY A 311 -2.03 -1.01 -4.06
CA GLY A 311 -0.64 -0.65 -4.18
C GLY A 311 0.21 -1.83 -4.59
N VAL A 312 1.14 -1.63 -5.53
CA VAL A 312 2.21 -2.59 -5.84
C VAL A 312 3.54 -1.97 -5.43
N LEU A 313 4.26 -2.67 -4.57
CA LEU A 313 5.56 -2.29 -4.02
C LEU A 313 6.65 -3.22 -4.56
N GLY A 314 7.70 -2.65 -5.13
CA GLY A 314 8.85 -3.40 -5.63
C GLY A 314 10.12 -2.56 -5.61
N PRO A 315 11.23 -3.04 -6.18
CA PRO A 315 12.48 -2.28 -6.27
C PRO A 315 12.33 -1.07 -7.20
N LYS A 316 13.21 -0.07 -7.09
CA LYS A 316 13.22 1.08 -8.02
C LYS A 316 13.30 0.69 -9.49
N ARG A 317 13.93 -0.44 -9.79
CA ARG A 317 14.06 -0.97 -11.15
C ARG A 317 12.87 -1.84 -11.58
N MET A 318 11.66 -1.58 -11.06
CA MET A 318 10.45 -2.31 -11.45
C MET A 318 9.99 -2.00 -12.88
N THR A 319 9.14 -2.87 -13.43
CA THR A 319 8.54 -2.70 -14.76
C THR A 319 7.34 -1.73 -14.75
N TYR A 320 7.60 -0.44 -14.48
CA TYR A 320 6.57 0.59 -14.26
C TYR A 320 5.40 0.55 -15.24
N ALA A 321 5.65 0.58 -16.55
CA ALA A 321 4.59 0.61 -17.56
C ALA A 321 3.64 -0.60 -17.48
N ARG A 322 4.19 -1.80 -17.29
CA ARG A 322 3.42 -3.03 -17.12
C ARG A 322 2.57 -2.97 -15.85
N VAL A 323 3.18 -2.60 -14.73
CA VAL A 323 2.50 -2.54 -13.42
C VAL A 323 1.38 -1.48 -13.42
N ILE A 324 1.63 -0.28 -13.97
CA ILE A 324 0.63 0.79 -14.09
C ILE A 324 -0.60 0.29 -14.87
N SER A 325 -0.38 -0.24 -16.07
CA SER A 325 -1.48 -0.68 -16.95
C SER A 325 -2.34 -1.79 -16.32
N LEU A 326 -1.71 -2.71 -15.57
CA LEU A 326 -2.40 -3.79 -14.87
C LEU A 326 -3.18 -3.26 -13.66
N LEU A 327 -2.58 -2.39 -12.85
CA LEU A 327 -3.25 -1.77 -11.70
C LEU A 327 -4.49 -0.96 -12.11
N GLU A 328 -4.39 -0.16 -13.18
CA GLU A 328 -5.53 0.61 -13.69
C GLU A 328 -6.65 -0.28 -14.25
N TYR A 329 -6.30 -1.44 -14.82
CA TYR A 329 -7.28 -2.44 -15.23
C TYR A 329 -7.99 -3.05 -14.03
N VAL A 330 -7.22 -3.56 -13.08
CA VAL A 330 -7.74 -4.23 -11.87
C VAL A 330 -8.56 -3.28 -11.02
N SER A 331 -8.14 -2.02 -10.88
CA SER A 331 -8.91 -0.99 -10.18
C SER A 331 -10.31 -0.84 -10.75
N ARG A 332 -10.45 -0.64 -12.07
CA ARG A 332 -11.76 -0.55 -12.73
C ARG A 332 -12.57 -1.83 -12.60
N ARG A 333 -11.92 -2.99 -12.72
CA ARG A 333 -12.61 -4.27 -12.60
C ARG A 333 -13.20 -4.49 -11.20
N ILE A 334 -12.50 -4.03 -10.16
CA ILE A 334 -12.99 -4.07 -8.78
C ILE A 334 -14.17 -3.12 -8.59
N GLU A 335 -14.17 -1.95 -9.24
CA GLU A 335 -15.31 -1.04 -9.23
C GLU A 335 -16.56 -1.71 -9.78
N ASP A 336 -16.43 -2.45 -10.90
CA ASP A 336 -17.54 -3.21 -11.48
C ASP A 336 -18.04 -4.30 -10.52
N ILE A 337 -17.14 -5.11 -9.95
CA ILE A 337 -17.48 -6.24 -9.06
C ILE A 337 -18.16 -5.77 -7.76
N LEU A 338 -17.76 -4.60 -7.22
CA LEU A 338 -18.29 -4.10 -5.95
C LEU A 338 -19.57 -3.26 -6.09
N GLN A 339 -19.93 -2.87 -7.32
CA GLN A 339 -21.18 -2.17 -7.62
C GLN A 339 -22.36 -3.13 -7.89
N ASP A 340 -22.07 -4.36 -8.33
CA ASP A 340 -23.04 -5.45 -8.51
C ASP A 340 -23.52 -6.07 -7.17
#